data_AF-A0A435B7H4-F1
#
_entry.id   AF-A0A435B7H4-F1
#
_cell.length_a   1.000
_cell.length_b   1.000
_cell.length_c   1.000
_cell.angle_alpha   90.00
_cell.angle_beta   90.00
_cell.angle_gamma   90.00
#
_symmetry.space_group_name_H-M   'P 1'
#
loop_
_entity.id
_entity.type
_entity.pdbx_description
1 polymer ?
#
loop_
_entity_poly.entity_id
_entity_poly.type
_entity_poly.pdbx_seq_one_letter_code
_entity_poly.pdbx_strand_id
1 'polypeptide(L)'
;MNAITELFHRITVEEATRDRIAMIVNGWPITRNVDKRTFQKGWTTEQATVEMVTTDEAWLHRTSLSTGIRIENGIAAIDVDVDDHLAETIRAAILRAFPALKDALLRFGKGYKFALFCRTSEPFGRLHTSKFLKPGTTADDGAYCAEIFGGGSPRQFGAVGYHTAPRRGVEPIFYRWEGRSPLDTRADELPALTKKQFFKILDIVENILDAAGWSPVEFTTKGENKTNWVHDLTEGMVFRCSDWVDRTLADLQALGAYGLQGLRCSASFTDPTAKRRDRCQIATTRDGRLVITDHDGTVKHVAKPDTSLMENIPAKLARLFEVTGQ
;
A
#
# COMPACT_ATOMS: atom_id res chain seq x y z
N MET A 1 -42.18 8.26 -22.86
CA MET A 1 -41.36 7.21 -22.23
C MET A 1 -40.86 7.74 -20.89
N ASN A 2 -41.77 7.89 -19.92
CA ASN A 2 -41.53 8.57 -18.65
C ASN A 2 -41.62 7.58 -17.49
N ALA A 3 -40.75 7.79 -16.49
CA ALA A 3 -40.91 7.37 -15.09
C ALA A 3 -40.65 5.91 -14.69
N ILE A 4 -39.81 5.16 -15.40
CA ILE A 4 -39.20 3.93 -14.85
C ILE A 4 -37.69 3.93 -15.16
N THR A 5 -36.97 4.88 -14.56
CA THR A 5 -35.51 4.85 -14.53
C THR A 5 -35.10 5.50 -13.21
N GLU A 6 -34.32 4.78 -12.42
CA GLU A 6 -33.69 5.20 -11.16
C GLU A 6 -34.52 5.10 -9.87
N LEU A 7 -35.10 3.94 -9.57
CA LEU A 7 -35.28 3.52 -8.18
C LEU A 7 -33.95 2.98 -7.64
N PHE A 8 -32.86 3.75 -7.74
CA PHE A 8 -31.64 3.42 -7.02
C PHE A 8 -31.95 3.58 -5.54
N HIS A 9 -31.61 2.59 -4.71
CA HIS A 9 -31.62 2.76 -3.25
C HIS A 9 -30.74 3.96 -2.90
N ARG A 10 -31.38 5.09 -2.62
CA ARG A 10 -30.71 6.30 -2.17
C ARG A 10 -30.61 6.22 -0.66
N ILE A 11 -29.38 6.28 -0.16
CA ILE A 11 -29.11 6.49 1.26
C ILE A 11 -29.84 7.77 1.70
N THR A 12 -30.55 7.70 2.81
CA THR A 12 -31.19 8.86 3.44
C THR A 12 -30.25 9.54 4.42
N VAL A 13 -30.55 10.80 4.80
CA VAL A 13 -29.75 11.50 5.82
C VAL A 13 -29.88 10.77 7.15
N GLU A 14 -31.09 10.29 7.45
CA GLU A 14 -31.42 9.55 8.67
C GLU A 14 -30.63 8.24 8.77
N GLU A 15 -30.53 7.46 7.69
CA GLU A 15 -29.69 6.25 7.66
C GLU A 15 -28.22 6.57 7.83
N ALA A 16 -27.69 7.57 7.11
CA ALA A 16 -26.29 7.96 7.22
C ALA A 16 -25.95 8.43 8.64
N THR A 17 -26.83 9.21 9.27
CA THR A 17 -26.67 9.68 10.65
C THR A 17 -26.73 8.53 11.66
N ARG A 18 -27.70 7.61 11.52
CA ARG A 18 -27.76 6.40 12.37
C ARG A 18 -26.46 5.60 12.30
N ASP A 19 -25.98 5.34 11.10
CA ASP A 19 -24.77 4.54 10.88
C ASP A 19 -23.53 5.23 11.47
N ARG A 20 -23.42 6.56 11.36
CA ARG A 20 -22.33 7.34 11.98
C ARG A 20 -22.35 7.27 13.50
N ILE A 21 -23.53 7.37 14.11
CA ILE A 21 -23.67 7.23 15.56
C ILE A 21 -23.19 5.85 15.99
N ALA A 22 -23.60 4.78 15.29
CA ALA A 22 -23.14 3.43 15.58
C ALA A 22 -21.62 3.29 15.49
N MET A 23 -20.99 3.83 14.44
CA MET A 23 -19.54 3.83 14.28
C MET A 23 -18.82 4.58 15.42
N ILE A 24 -19.33 5.76 15.81
CA ILE A 24 -18.75 6.54 16.92
C ILE A 24 -18.86 5.76 18.24
N VAL A 25 -20.01 5.15 18.52
CA VAL A 25 -20.22 4.32 19.72
C VAL A 25 -19.28 3.12 19.74
N ASN A 26 -19.01 2.54 18.57
CA ASN A 26 -18.06 1.45 18.39
C ASN A 26 -16.57 1.91 18.40
N GLY A 27 -16.31 3.19 18.68
CA GLY A 27 -14.95 3.71 18.85
C GLY A 27 -14.21 3.99 17.53
N TRP A 28 -14.92 4.10 16.41
CA TRP A 28 -14.31 4.42 15.13
C TRP A 28 -14.12 5.94 14.95
N PRO A 29 -12.92 6.41 14.62
CA PRO A 29 -12.70 7.79 14.20
C PRO A 29 -13.20 7.96 12.76
N ILE A 30 -14.34 8.63 12.59
CA ILE A 30 -15.00 8.76 11.29
C ILE A 30 -14.74 10.12 10.63
N THR A 31 -14.91 10.17 9.30
CA THR A 31 -14.85 11.40 8.50
C THR A 31 -16.09 11.55 7.63
N ARG A 32 -16.49 12.81 7.38
CA ARG A 32 -17.56 13.12 6.44
C ARG A 32 -17.07 13.01 5.01
N ASN A 33 -17.72 12.17 4.21
CA ASN A 33 -17.34 11.95 2.83
C ASN A 33 -18.44 12.32 1.82
N VAL A 34 -17.98 12.74 0.65
CA VAL A 34 -18.72 12.72 -0.61
C VAL A 34 -18.05 11.66 -1.48
N ASP A 35 -18.78 10.62 -1.86
CA ASP A 35 -18.21 9.39 -2.42
C ASP A 35 -17.10 8.83 -1.52
N LYS A 36 -15.97 8.47 -2.13
CA LYS A 36 -14.76 8.00 -1.47
C LYS A 36 -13.87 9.10 -0.90
N ARG A 37 -14.24 10.39 -0.99
CA ARG A 37 -13.37 11.53 -0.61
C ARG A 37 -13.92 12.28 0.60
N THR A 38 -13.05 12.60 1.56
CA THR A 38 -13.36 13.53 2.63
C THR A 38 -13.26 15.00 2.16
N PHE A 39 -14.26 15.80 2.53
CA PHE A 39 -14.28 17.26 2.34
C PHE A 39 -14.48 17.99 3.68
N GLN A 40 -14.25 17.29 4.79
CA GLN A 40 -14.27 17.89 6.12
C GLN A 40 -13.02 18.74 6.32
N LYS A 41 -13.20 20.00 6.70
CA LYS A 41 -12.09 20.87 7.12
C LYS A 41 -11.46 20.26 8.37
N GLY A 42 -10.13 20.25 8.49
CA GLY A 42 -9.46 19.71 9.67
C GLY A 42 -9.60 18.19 9.88
N TRP A 43 -10.02 17.44 8.85
CA TRP A 43 -10.29 15.99 8.96
C TRP A 43 -9.11 15.15 9.49
N THR A 44 -7.87 15.66 9.44
CA THR A 44 -6.68 14.96 9.96
C THR A 44 -6.57 15.00 11.48
N THR A 45 -7.28 15.92 12.14
CA THR A 45 -7.12 16.20 13.58
C THR A 45 -8.45 16.24 14.33
N GLU A 46 -9.52 16.68 13.67
CA GLU A 46 -10.83 16.86 14.31
C GLU A 46 -11.56 15.52 14.44
N GLN A 47 -12.01 15.19 15.64
CA GLN A 47 -12.78 13.97 15.89
C GLN A 47 -14.28 14.26 15.79
N ALA A 48 -14.97 13.52 14.93
CA ALA A 48 -16.43 13.62 14.84
C ALA A 48 -17.11 13.12 16.12
N THR A 49 -18.11 13.84 16.59
CA THR A 49 -18.93 13.48 17.75
C THR A 49 -20.38 13.19 17.35
N VAL A 50 -21.15 12.55 18.25
CA VAL A 50 -22.58 12.30 18.03
C VAL A 50 -23.34 13.60 17.80
N GLU A 51 -23.02 14.65 18.57
CA GLU A 51 -23.60 15.97 18.39
C GLU A 51 -23.32 16.52 16.99
N MET A 52 -22.05 16.50 16.55
CA MET A 52 -21.69 16.99 15.21
C MET A 52 -22.46 16.26 14.11
N VAL A 53 -22.53 14.93 14.14
CA VAL A 53 -23.19 14.17 13.06
C VAL A 53 -24.72 14.26 13.08
N THR A 54 -25.31 14.83 14.14
CA THR A 54 -26.76 15.01 14.30
C THR A 54 -27.23 16.46 14.14
N THR A 55 -26.35 17.45 14.30
CA THR A 55 -26.74 18.87 14.28
C THR A 55 -26.04 19.71 13.21
N ASP A 56 -24.84 19.32 12.77
CA ASP A 56 -24.09 20.09 11.77
C ASP A 56 -24.68 19.89 10.37
N GLU A 57 -25.16 20.98 9.77
CA GLU A 57 -25.73 21.01 8.41
C GLU A 57 -24.82 20.36 7.36
N ALA A 58 -23.50 20.48 7.53
CA ALA A 58 -22.51 19.91 6.64
C ALA A 58 -22.62 18.37 6.65
N TRP A 59 -22.81 17.76 7.82
CA TRP A 59 -23.00 16.31 7.96
C TRP A 59 -24.37 15.84 7.51
N LEU A 60 -25.39 16.68 7.68
CA LEU A 60 -26.77 16.40 7.27
C LEU A 60 -27.03 16.67 5.78
N HIS A 61 -26.04 17.16 5.05
CA HIS A 61 -26.18 17.52 3.64
C HIS A 61 -26.33 16.27 2.74
N ARG A 62 -27.26 16.33 1.77
CA ARG A 62 -27.62 15.21 0.88
C ARG A 62 -26.48 14.70 -0.02
N THR A 63 -25.42 15.47 -0.22
CA THR A 63 -24.23 15.01 -0.97
C THR A 63 -23.19 14.35 -0.08
N SER A 64 -23.29 14.55 1.23
CA SER A 64 -22.37 14.04 2.24
C SER A 64 -22.98 12.83 2.94
N LEU A 65 -23.43 11.83 2.19
CA LEU A 65 -24.09 10.63 2.75
C LEU A 65 -23.14 9.45 2.95
N SER A 66 -21.88 9.59 2.55
CA SER A 66 -20.86 8.57 2.76
C SER A 66 -20.03 8.89 4.00
N THR A 67 -19.49 7.85 4.62
CA THR A 67 -18.69 7.96 5.84
C THR A 67 -17.36 7.25 5.62
N GLY A 68 -16.28 7.95 5.95
CA GLY A 68 -14.95 7.38 6.00
C GLY A 68 -14.52 7.01 7.42
N ILE A 69 -13.44 6.25 7.52
CA ILE A 69 -12.70 5.96 8.74
C ILE A 69 -11.31 6.56 8.60
N ARG A 70 -10.84 7.22 9.67
CA ARG A 70 -9.45 7.67 9.80
C ARG A 70 -8.61 6.52 10.38
N ILE A 71 -7.46 6.26 9.78
CA ILE A 71 -6.51 5.26 10.28
C ILE A 71 -5.63 5.97 11.31
N GLU A 72 -5.89 5.72 12.58
CA GLU A 72 -5.20 6.27 13.75
C GLU A 72 -5.55 5.47 15.00
N ASN A 73 -5.06 5.88 16.17
CA ASN A 73 -5.43 5.29 17.48
C ASN A 73 -5.24 3.76 17.54
N GLY A 74 -4.17 3.28 16.89
CA GLY A 74 -3.86 1.86 16.82
C GLY A 74 -4.68 1.07 15.79
N ILE A 75 -5.46 1.72 14.93
CA ILE A 75 -6.10 1.11 13.75
C ILE A 75 -5.08 1.02 12.61
N ALA A 76 -5.12 -0.08 11.87
CA ALA A 76 -4.37 -0.28 10.64
C ALA A 76 -5.28 -0.78 9.51
N ALA A 77 -4.94 -0.43 8.27
CA ALA A 77 -5.62 -0.90 7.07
C ALA A 77 -4.61 -1.52 6.11
N ILE A 78 -4.90 -2.74 5.65
CA ILE A 78 -4.19 -3.42 4.56
C ILE A 78 -5.08 -3.29 3.32
N ASP A 79 -4.72 -2.40 2.41
CA ASP A 79 -5.45 -2.12 1.17
C ASP A 79 -4.78 -2.83 0.00
N VAL A 80 -5.45 -3.85 -0.55
CA VAL A 80 -4.96 -4.62 -1.69
C VAL A 80 -5.65 -4.11 -2.95
N ASP A 81 -4.98 -3.17 -3.61
CA ASP A 81 -5.43 -2.55 -4.87
C ASP A 81 -5.05 -3.42 -6.08
N VAL A 82 -5.49 -4.67 -6.07
CA VAL A 82 -5.32 -5.65 -7.16
C VAL A 82 -6.68 -6.00 -7.72
N ASP A 83 -7.02 -5.52 -8.92
CA ASP A 83 -8.32 -5.76 -9.56
C ASP A 83 -8.30 -7.01 -10.44
N ASP A 84 -7.99 -8.15 -9.83
CA ASP A 84 -7.88 -9.43 -10.49
C ASP A 84 -8.24 -10.56 -9.51
N HIS A 85 -8.65 -11.73 -10.02
CA HIS A 85 -8.96 -12.90 -9.20
C HIS A 85 -7.82 -13.33 -8.25
N LEU A 86 -6.56 -12.95 -8.54
CA LEU A 86 -5.43 -13.11 -7.63
C LEU A 86 -5.62 -12.44 -6.27
N ALA A 87 -6.46 -11.41 -6.16
CA ALA A 87 -6.78 -10.78 -4.88
C ALA A 87 -7.32 -11.80 -3.86
N GLU A 88 -8.13 -12.77 -4.30
CA GLU A 88 -8.63 -13.82 -3.41
C GLU A 88 -7.51 -14.78 -2.98
N THR A 89 -6.61 -15.14 -3.90
CA THR A 89 -5.41 -15.94 -3.58
C THR A 89 -4.52 -15.23 -2.56
N ILE A 90 -4.32 -13.91 -2.73
CA ILE A 90 -3.60 -13.05 -1.80
C ILE A 90 -4.27 -13.05 -0.43
N ARG A 91 -5.58 -12.80 -0.38
CA ARG A 91 -6.37 -12.82 0.86
C ARG A 91 -6.22 -14.15 1.59
N ALA A 92 -6.41 -15.27 0.89
CA ALA A 92 -6.28 -16.60 1.46
C ALA A 92 -4.86 -16.86 2.00
N ALA A 93 -3.81 -16.42 1.30
CA ALA A 93 -2.44 -16.54 1.77
C ALA A 93 -2.15 -15.70 3.02
N ILE A 94 -2.65 -14.46 3.07
CA ILE A 94 -2.55 -13.59 4.25
C ILE A 94 -3.24 -14.25 5.44
N LEU A 95 -4.47 -14.76 5.28
CA LEU A 95 -5.21 -15.41 6.37
C LEU A 95 -4.58 -16.74 6.82
N ARG A 96 -3.91 -17.48 5.92
CA ARG A 96 -3.12 -18.66 6.31
C ARG A 96 -1.89 -18.27 7.14
N ALA A 97 -1.18 -17.22 6.75
CA ALA A 97 0.01 -16.75 7.46
C ALA A 97 -0.33 -16.07 8.80
N PHE A 98 -1.49 -15.40 8.87
CA PHE A 98 -1.96 -14.67 10.04
C PHE A 98 -3.41 -15.04 10.38
N PRO A 99 -3.65 -16.21 11.00
CA PRO A 99 -5.01 -16.70 11.27
C PRO A 99 -5.88 -15.75 12.10
N ALA A 100 -5.28 -14.92 12.97
CA ALA A 100 -6.00 -13.91 13.73
C ALA A 100 -6.73 -12.88 12.85
N LEU A 101 -6.26 -12.64 11.61
CA LEU A 101 -6.93 -11.73 10.67
C LEU A 101 -8.27 -12.27 10.16
N LYS A 102 -8.68 -13.50 10.50
CA LYS A 102 -10.06 -13.96 10.27
C LYS A 102 -11.08 -13.13 11.05
N ASP A 103 -10.67 -12.53 12.16
CA ASP A 103 -11.50 -11.64 12.98
C ASP A 103 -11.34 -10.15 12.61
N ALA A 104 -10.53 -9.84 11.58
CA ALA A 104 -10.42 -8.50 11.02
C ALA A 104 -11.67 -8.13 10.21
N LEU A 105 -11.91 -6.83 10.00
CA LEU A 105 -13.01 -6.41 9.13
C LEU A 105 -12.57 -6.37 7.67
N LEU A 106 -13.32 -7.06 6.81
CA LEU A 106 -13.03 -7.14 5.37
C LEU A 106 -14.02 -6.29 4.58
N ARG A 107 -13.48 -5.30 3.85
CA ARG A 107 -14.25 -4.34 3.04
C ARG A 107 -13.95 -4.52 1.56
N PHE A 108 -14.99 -4.46 0.76
CA PHE A 108 -14.93 -4.37 -0.70
C PHE A 108 -15.51 -3.04 -1.20
N GLY A 109 -15.07 -2.64 -2.38
CA GLY A 109 -15.65 -1.51 -3.12
C GLY A 109 -15.97 -1.93 -4.55
N LYS A 110 -15.17 -1.44 -5.49
CA LYS A 110 -15.25 -1.80 -6.92
C LYS A 110 -14.25 -2.92 -7.24
N GLY A 111 -14.70 -3.91 -8.01
CA GLY A 111 -13.83 -4.96 -8.55
C GLY A 111 -13.44 -6.02 -7.51
N TYR A 112 -12.27 -6.63 -7.71
CA TYR A 112 -11.68 -7.66 -6.82
C TYR A 112 -10.88 -7.09 -5.64
N LYS A 113 -10.71 -5.77 -5.61
CA LYS A 113 -9.95 -5.03 -4.60
C LYS A 113 -10.61 -5.16 -3.22
N PHE A 114 -9.78 -5.31 -2.19
CA PHE A 114 -10.26 -5.41 -0.81
C PHE A 114 -9.37 -4.66 0.17
N ALA A 115 -9.95 -4.30 1.31
CA ALA A 115 -9.21 -3.77 2.45
C ALA A 115 -9.52 -4.58 3.71
N LEU A 116 -8.49 -4.96 4.46
CA LEU A 116 -8.61 -5.55 5.80
C LEU A 116 -8.30 -4.48 6.86
N PHE A 117 -9.19 -4.31 7.82
CA PHE A 117 -9.01 -3.42 8.96
C PHE A 117 -8.69 -4.25 10.21
N CYS A 118 -7.59 -3.92 10.85
CA CYS A 118 -7.07 -4.58 12.04
C CYS A 118 -6.44 -3.53 12.97
N ARG A 119 -5.78 -3.96 14.03
CA ARG A 119 -4.98 -3.08 14.89
C ARG A 119 -3.49 -3.21 14.63
N THR A 120 -2.74 -2.18 15.03
CA THR A 120 -1.28 -2.24 15.13
C THR A 120 -0.84 -1.95 16.56
N SER A 121 0.16 -2.70 17.05
CA SER A 121 0.84 -2.42 18.32
C SER A 121 1.92 -1.33 18.19
N GLU A 122 2.36 -1.04 16.96
CA GLU A 122 3.41 -0.09 16.64
C GLU A 122 2.92 0.83 15.53
N PRO A 123 2.57 2.11 15.80
CA PRO A 123 2.13 3.01 14.75
C PRO A 123 3.20 3.24 13.68
N PHE A 124 2.77 3.32 12.42
CA PHE A 124 3.63 3.66 11.27
C PHE A 124 2.85 4.41 10.20
N GLY A 125 3.56 5.12 9.33
CA GLY A 125 2.94 5.88 8.24
C GLY A 125 2.31 4.98 7.18
N ARG A 126 3.02 4.78 6.07
CA ARG A 126 2.57 3.95 4.94
C ARG A 126 3.67 2.97 4.58
N LEU A 127 3.32 1.71 4.39
CA LEU A 127 4.14 0.70 3.76
C LEU A 127 3.47 0.30 2.43
N HIS A 128 4.23 -0.13 1.43
CA HIS A 128 3.64 -0.56 0.17
C HIS A 128 4.53 -1.57 -0.56
N THR A 129 3.94 -2.39 -1.41
CA THR A 129 4.67 -3.21 -2.38
C THR A 129 5.21 -2.34 -3.51
N SER A 130 6.05 -2.92 -4.37
CA SER A 130 6.21 -2.39 -5.72
C SER A 130 4.85 -2.27 -6.42
N LYS A 131 4.73 -1.38 -7.41
CA LYS A 131 3.60 -1.39 -8.34
C LYS A 131 3.86 -2.45 -9.40
N PHE A 132 2.84 -3.21 -9.76
CA PHE A 132 2.91 -4.33 -10.70
C PHE A 132 2.00 -4.10 -11.90
N LEU A 133 2.47 -4.57 -13.05
CA LEU A 133 1.72 -4.71 -14.30
C LEU A 133 1.26 -6.15 -14.45
N LYS A 134 0.01 -6.30 -14.88
CA LYS A 134 -0.54 -7.59 -15.26
C LYS A 134 0.17 -8.11 -16.52
N PRO A 135 0.33 -9.43 -16.71
CA PRO A 135 0.87 -9.97 -17.96
C PRO A 135 0.15 -9.41 -19.19
N GLY A 136 0.93 -8.89 -20.14
CA GLY A 136 0.41 -8.31 -21.38
C GLY A 136 -0.11 -6.87 -21.27
N THR A 137 0.06 -6.19 -20.12
CA THR A 137 -0.33 -4.79 -19.96
C THR A 137 0.87 -3.86 -19.84
N THR A 138 0.63 -2.58 -20.08
CA THR A 138 1.59 -1.48 -19.96
C THR A 138 1.25 -0.60 -18.76
N ALA A 139 2.10 0.37 -18.43
CA ALA A 139 1.81 1.36 -17.38
C ALA A 139 0.56 2.20 -17.67
N ASP A 140 0.25 2.45 -18.94
CA ASP A 140 -0.92 3.23 -19.37
C ASP A 140 -2.25 2.49 -19.09
N ASP A 141 -2.20 1.15 -18.95
CA ASP A 141 -3.36 0.32 -18.58
C ASP A 141 -3.66 0.32 -17.07
N GLY A 142 -2.77 0.94 -16.28
CA GLY A 142 -2.85 0.98 -14.83
C GLY A 142 -1.96 -0.06 -14.15
N ALA A 143 -1.44 0.33 -12.99
CA ALA A 143 -0.60 -0.50 -12.15
C ALA A 143 -1.26 -0.77 -10.80
N TYR A 144 -0.93 -1.91 -10.21
CA TYR A 144 -1.59 -2.44 -9.02
C TYR A 144 -0.57 -2.61 -7.89
N CYS A 145 -1.00 -2.46 -6.65
CA CYS A 145 -0.13 -2.63 -5.48
C CYS A 145 -0.95 -2.97 -4.25
N ALA A 146 -0.27 -3.39 -3.17
CA ALA A 146 -0.84 -3.31 -1.85
C ALA A 146 -0.20 -2.16 -1.06
N GLU A 147 -1.03 -1.41 -0.34
CA GLU A 147 -0.61 -0.36 0.58
C GLU A 147 -1.12 -0.70 1.99
N ILE A 148 -0.30 -0.46 3.00
CA ILE A 148 -0.64 -0.70 4.40
C ILE A 148 -0.42 0.59 5.18
N PHE A 149 -1.43 0.97 5.96
CA PHE A 149 -1.42 2.19 6.76
C PHE A 149 -1.55 1.83 8.24
N GLY A 150 -0.65 2.34 9.07
CA GLY A 150 -0.54 1.96 10.49
C GLY A 150 -0.85 3.10 11.46
N GLY A 151 -1.56 4.14 11.01
CA GLY A 151 -2.01 5.24 11.87
C GLY A 151 -0.93 6.17 12.42
N GLY A 152 0.31 6.05 11.98
CA GLY A 152 1.40 6.99 12.29
C GLY A 152 1.35 8.27 11.45
N SER A 153 0.54 8.30 10.38
CA SER A 153 0.10 9.53 9.72
C SER A 153 -1.39 9.44 9.37
N PRO A 154 -2.18 10.53 9.53
CA PRO A 154 -3.60 10.49 9.24
C PRO A 154 -3.90 10.09 7.80
N ARG A 155 -4.65 9.02 7.62
CA ARG A 155 -5.17 8.55 6.33
C ARG A 155 -6.64 8.24 6.47
N GLN A 156 -7.39 8.40 5.38
CA GLN A 156 -8.83 8.21 5.38
C GLN A 156 -9.21 7.14 4.35
N PHE A 157 -10.09 6.23 4.76
CA PHE A 157 -10.66 5.16 3.94
C PHE A 157 -12.17 5.28 3.89
N GLY A 158 -12.78 5.19 2.72
CA GLY A 158 -14.25 5.14 2.64
C GLY A 158 -14.75 3.82 3.23
N ALA A 159 -15.80 3.87 4.04
CA ALA A 159 -16.21 2.75 4.89
C ALA A 159 -17.68 2.38 4.72
N VAL A 160 -18.59 3.36 4.80
CA VAL A 160 -20.04 3.15 4.74
C VAL A 160 -20.65 4.11 3.73
N GLY A 161 -21.61 3.62 2.97
CA GLY A 161 -22.29 4.36 1.92
C GLY A 161 -21.63 4.21 0.54
N TYR A 162 -21.59 5.29 -0.24
CA TYR A 162 -21.15 5.25 -1.62
C TYR A 162 -19.63 5.18 -1.74
N HIS A 163 -19.14 4.17 -2.46
CA HIS A 163 -17.84 4.24 -3.12
C HIS A 163 -17.92 5.17 -4.35
N THR A 164 -19.04 5.12 -5.06
CA THR A 164 -19.35 5.99 -6.22
C THR A 164 -20.83 6.33 -6.15
N ALA A 165 -21.16 7.59 -5.86
CA ALA A 165 -22.54 8.07 -5.81
C ALA A 165 -23.18 8.02 -7.20
N PRO A 166 -24.52 7.92 -7.23
CA PRO A 166 -25.26 7.97 -8.49
C PRO A 166 -24.99 9.29 -9.22
N ARG A 167 -24.70 9.17 -10.51
CA ARG A 167 -24.57 10.30 -11.46
C ARG A 167 -25.21 9.87 -12.77
N ARG A 168 -25.58 10.83 -13.62
CA ARG A 168 -26.22 10.53 -14.91
C ARG A 168 -25.38 9.54 -15.72
N GLY A 169 -25.95 8.36 -15.99
CA GLY A 169 -25.29 7.30 -16.75
C GLY A 169 -24.23 6.50 -15.99
N VAL A 170 -24.16 6.65 -14.66
CA VAL A 170 -23.23 5.92 -13.79
C VAL A 170 -24.00 5.27 -12.65
N GLU A 171 -24.02 3.94 -12.67
CA GLU A 171 -24.59 3.11 -11.61
C GLU A 171 -23.85 3.34 -10.27
N PRO A 172 -24.58 3.48 -9.16
CA PRO A 172 -23.95 3.66 -7.85
C PRO A 172 -23.21 2.40 -7.42
N ILE A 173 -22.05 2.58 -6.78
CA ILE A 173 -21.28 1.50 -6.16
C ILE A 173 -21.22 1.78 -4.67
N PHE A 174 -21.58 0.79 -3.87
CA PHE A 174 -21.55 0.85 -2.41
C PHE A 174 -20.34 0.11 -1.86
N TYR A 175 -19.83 0.58 -0.73
CA TYR A 175 -18.95 -0.22 0.09
C TYR A 175 -19.72 -1.43 0.64
N ARG A 176 -19.06 -2.58 0.67
CA ARG A 176 -19.62 -3.83 1.22
C ARG A 176 -18.66 -4.39 2.25
N TRP A 177 -19.19 -4.99 3.29
CA TRP A 177 -18.43 -5.68 4.33
C TRP A 177 -18.79 -7.17 4.29
N GLU A 178 -17.80 -8.04 4.44
CA GLU A 178 -18.01 -9.48 4.54
C GLU A 178 -18.09 -9.87 6.03
N GLY A 179 -19.25 -10.37 6.45
CA GLY A 179 -19.51 -10.70 7.85
C GLY A 179 -19.72 -9.45 8.71
N ARG A 180 -18.69 -9.05 9.45
CA ARG A 180 -18.71 -7.96 10.44
C ARG A 180 -18.45 -6.60 9.79
N SER A 181 -18.87 -5.52 10.45
CA SER A 181 -18.69 -4.15 9.94
C SER A 181 -18.39 -3.14 11.07
N PRO A 182 -17.94 -1.92 10.74
CA PRO A 182 -17.79 -0.86 11.73
C PRO A 182 -19.09 -0.46 12.45
N LEU A 183 -20.25 -0.84 11.89
CA LEU A 183 -21.57 -0.56 12.48
C LEU A 183 -21.89 -1.47 13.68
N ASP A 184 -21.26 -2.64 13.75
CA ASP A 184 -21.56 -3.69 14.74
C ASP A 184 -20.34 -4.20 15.51
N THR A 185 -19.14 -3.70 15.18
CA THR A 185 -17.88 -4.16 15.74
C THR A 185 -17.08 -3.01 16.30
N ARG A 186 -16.60 -3.16 17.54
CA ARG A 186 -15.75 -2.14 18.17
C ARG A 186 -14.35 -2.15 17.57
N ALA A 187 -13.76 -0.97 17.40
CA ALA A 187 -12.41 -0.84 16.86
C ALA A 187 -11.34 -1.52 17.74
N ASP A 188 -11.55 -1.57 19.06
CA ASP A 188 -10.61 -2.15 20.03
C ASP A 188 -10.63 -3.68 20.07
N GLU A 189 -11.68 -4.33 19.56
CA GLU A 189 -11.85 -5.78 19.44
C GLU A 189 -11.05 -6.40 18.29
N LEU A 190 -10.54 -5.58 17.37
CA LEU A 190 -9.86 -6.09 16.18
C LEU A 190 -8.49 -6.68 16.51
N PRO A 191 -8.06 -7.74 15.78
CA PRO A 191 -6.78 -8.38 16.00
C PRO A 191 -5.63 -7.39 15.78
N ALA A 192 -4.63 -7.41 16.66
CA ALA A 192 -3.45 -6.55 16.56
C ALA A 192 -2.26 -7.27 15.92
N LEU A 193 -1.59 -6.59 14.99
CA LEU A 193 -0.33 -7.02 14.38
C LEU A 193 0.81 -6.07 14.74
N THR A 194 2.04 -6.58 14.71
CA THR A 194 3.29 -5.81 14.82
C THR A 194 3.69 -5.22 13.46
N LYS A 195 4.51 -4.17 13.45
CA LYS A 195 5.01 -3.57 12.19
C LYS A 195 5.76 -4.61 11.33
N LYS A 196 6.45 -5.56 11.97
CA LYS A 196 7.14 -6.68 11.31
C LYS A 196 6.17 -7.61 10.55
N GLN A 197 5.01 -7.91 11.11
CA GLN A 197 4.02 -8.77 10.46
C GLN A 197 3.43 -8.09 9.21
N PHE A 198 3.24 -6.77 9.23
CA PHE A 198 2.80 -6.04 8.04
C PHE A 198 3.82 -6.09 6.89
N PHE A 199 5.13 -6.06 7.17
CA PHE A 199 6.13 -6.30 6.11
C PHE A 199 5.99 -7.69 5.50
N LYS A 200 5.74 -8.71 6.33
CA LYS A 200 5.55 -10.07 5.81
C LYS A 200 4.29 -10.20 4.95
N ILE A 201 3.25 -9.40 5.21
CA ILE A 201 2.08 -9.30 4.33
C ILE A 201 2.46 -8.74 2.96
N LEU A 202 3.29 -7.69 2.91
CA LEU A 202 3.80 -7.17 1.63
C LEU A 202 4.59 -8.23 0.86
N ASP A 203 5.47 -8.98 1.55
CA ASP A 203 6.23 -10.07 0.92
C ASP A 203 5.29 -11.14 0.32
N ILE A 204 4.18 -11.48 1.01
CA ILE A 204 3.17 -12.43 0.51
C ILE A 204 2.53 -11.90 -0.78
N VAL A 205 2.15 -10.63 -0.81
CA VAL A 205 1.55 -10.00 -1.99
C VAL A 205 2.53 -10.03 -3.16
N GLU A 206 3.76 -9.56 -2.96
CA GLU A 206 4.78 -9.51 -4.02
C GLU A 206 5.08 -10.89 -4.59
N ASN A 207 5.27 -11.91 -3.72
CA ASN A 207 5.56 -13.26 -4.16
C ASN A 207 4.42 -13.88 -4.99
N ILE A 208 3.16 -13.59 -4.65
CA ILE A 208 2.00 -14.11 -5.41
C ILE A 208 1.90 -13.43 -6.77
N LEU A 209 2.11 -12.12 -6.82
CA LEU A 209 2.08 -11.37 -8.08
C LEU A 209 3.23 -11.82 -9.00
N ASP A 210 4.44 -11.94 -8.46
CA ASP A 210 5.62 -12.42 -9.20
C ASP A 210 5.43 -13.85 -9.72
N ALA A 211 4.94 -14.77 -8.88
CA ALA A 211 4.65 -16.14 -9.29
C ALA A 211 3.55 -16.24 -10.37
N ALA A 212 2.65 -15.26 -10.41
CA ALA A 212 1.64 -15.13 -11.46
C ALA A 212 2.17 -14.43 -12.74
N GLY A 213 3.47 -14.14 -12.80
CA GLY A 213 4.13 -13.49 -13.94
C GLY A 213 3.91 -11.99 -14.02
N TRP A 214 3.34 -11.36 -12.98
CA TRP A 214 3.20 -9.91 -12.95
C TRP A 214 4.58 -9.30 -12.80
N SER A 215 4.83 -8.26 -13.59
CA SER A 215 6.14 -7.62 -13.59
C SER A 215 6.03 -6.29 -12.86
N PRO A 216 6.98 -5.93 -11.99
CA PRO A 216 7.05 -4.59 -11.44
C PRO A 216 7.04 -3.56 -12.57
N VAL A 217 6.34 -2.44 -12.40
CA VAL A 217 6.33 -1.35 -13.39
C VAL A 217 7.76 -0.89 -13.63
N GLU A 218 8.25 -1.12 -14.85
CA GLU A 218 9.51 -0.56 -15.33
C GLU A 218 9.35 0.93 -15.65
N PHE A 219 10.46 1.67 -15.62
CA PHE A 219 10.47 3.13 -15.72
C PHE A 219 9.66 3.66 -16.91
N THR A 220 8.77 4.63 -16.68
CA THR A 220 8.25 5.48 -17.75
C THR A 220 8.82 6.90 -17.61
N THR A 221 9.26 7.46 -18.73
CA THR A 221 9.78 8.84 -18.83
C THR A 221 8.73 9.91 -18.51
N LYS A 222 7.46 9.55 -18.34
CA LYS A 222 6.33 10.46 -18.06
C LYS A 222 6.05 10.69 -16.57
N GLY A 223 6.88 10.17 -15.66
CA GLY A 223 6.96 10.68 -14.28
C GLY A 223 5.92 10.13 -13.30
N GLU A 224 5.22 9.04 -13.62
CA GLU A 224 4.17 8.48 -12.74
C GLU A 224 4.71 7.64 -11.57
N ASN A 225 6.02 7.42 -11.51
CA ASN A 225 6.71 6.80 -10.38
C ASN A 225 8.03 7.54 -10.10
N LYS A 226 7.98 8.66 -9.34
CA LYS A 226 9.14 9.05 -8.53
C LYS A 226 9.24 8.10 -7.33
N THR A 227 9.48 6.81 -7.58
CA THR A 227 10.22 6.03 -6.58
C THR A 227 11.63 6.61 -6.64
N ASN A 228 12.14 7.17 -5.55
CA ASN A 228 13.49 7.71 -5.54
C ASN A 228 14.44 6.51 -5.67
N TRP A 229 14.95 6.27 -6.87
CA TRP A 229 16.07 5.35 -7.05
C TRP A 229 17.33 6.07 -6.63
N VAL A 230 18.07 5.48 -5.72
CA VAL A 230 19.33 6.03 -5.24
C VAL A 230 20.43 5.05 -5.60
N HIS A 231 21.38 5.54 -6.39
CA HIS A 231 22.57 4.81 -6.82
C HIS A 231 23.69 5.00 -5.79
N ASP A 232 23.48 4.48 -4.58
CA ASP A 232 24.35 4.70 -3.42
C ASP A 232 24.96 3.42 -2.86
N LEU A 233 24.55 2.22 -3.30
CA LEU A 233 25.15 0.99 -2.78
C LEU A 233 26.60 0.87 -3.26
N THR A 234 27.53 0.79 -2.31
CA THR A 234 28.97 0.65 -2.57
C THR A 234 29.53 -0.62 -1.92
N GLU A 235 30.68 -1.09 -2.40
CA GLU A 235 31.31 -2.34 -1.93
C GLU A 235 31.64 -2.34 -0.43
N GLY A 236 31.94 -1.17 0.14
CA GLY A 236 32.26 -1.01 1.57
C GLY A 236 31.04 -1.04 2.50
N MET A 237 29.81 -1.11 1.96
CA MET A 237 28.60 -1.15 2.80
C MET A 237 28.41 -2.51 3.47
N VAL A 238 27.91 -2.47 4.70
CA VAL A 238 27.53 -3.65 5.47
C VAL A 238 26.02 -3.66 5.68
N PHE A 239 25.39 -4.75 5.24
CA PHE A 239 23.96 -4.98 5.34
C PHE A 239 23.67 -5.95 6.48
N ARG A 240 23.06 -5.43 7.54
CA ARG A 240 22.63 -6.21 8.70
C ARG A 240 21.35 -6.98 8.36
N CYS A 241 21.46 -8.24 7.97
CA CYS A 241 20.34 -9.02 7.45
C CYS A 241 19.47 -9.65 8.55
N SER A 242 18.23 -9.98 8.20
CA SER A 242 17.19 -10.50 9.10
C SER A 242 17.49 -11.88 9.71
N ASP A 243 18.46 -12.60 9.15
CA ASP A 243 18.96 -13.89 9.62
C ASP A 243 20.20 -13.76 10.54
N TRP A 244 20.47 -12.54 11.01
CA TRP A 244 21.59 -12.20 11.91
C TRP A 244 22.98 -12.33 11.29
N VAL A 245 23.08 -12.51 9.97
CA VAL A 245 24.34 -12.46 9.25
C VAL A 245 24.52 -11.07 8.63
N ASP A 246 25.65 -10.45 8.91
CA ASP A 246 26.04 -9.20 8.25
C ASP A 246 26.72 -9.54 6.93
N ARG A 247 26.30 -8.87 5.85
CA ARG A 247 26.72 -9.17 4.48
C ARG A 247 27.25 -7.93 3.78
N THR A 248 28.21 -8.11 2.90
CA THR A 248 28.67 -7.07 1.98
C THR A 248 27.78 -6.97 0.74
N LEU A 249 27.99 -5.95 -0.09
CA LEU A 249 27.31 -5.87 -1.40
C LEU A 249 27.62 -7.09 -2.28
N ALA A 250 28.88 -7.55 -2.28
CA ALA A 250 29.32 -8.70 -3.06
C ALA A 250 28.63 -10.00 -2.58
N ASP A 251 28.49 -10.20 -1.27
CA ASP A 251 27.77 -11.36 -0.72
C ASP A 251 26.31 -11.37 -1.16
N LEU A 252 25.64 -10.21 -1.15
CA LEU A 252 24.24 -10.10 -1.58
C LEU A 252 24.08 -10.32 -3.08
N GLN A 253 25.01 -9.82 -3.90
CA GLN A 253 25.02 -10.09 -5.35
C GLN A 253 25.23 -11.57 -5.64
N ALA A 254 26.17 -12.22 -4.94
CA ALA A 254 26.42 -13.65 -5.06
C ALA A 254 25.17 -14.47 -4.69
N LEU A 255 24.50 -14.12 -3.57
CA LEU A 255 23.24 -14.76 -3.18
C LEU A 255 22.13 -14.52 -4.21
N GLY A 256 22.04 -13.32 -4.78
CA GLY A 256 21.10 -12.99 -5.84
C GLY A 256 21.23 -13.90 -7.06
N ALA A 257 22.47 -14.24 -7.44
CA ALA A 257 22.74 -15.18 -8.54
C ALA A 257 22.23 -16.61 -8.28
N TYR A 258 22.02 -16.99 -7.01
CA TYR A 258 21.44 -18.28 -6.62
C TYR A 258 19.93 -18.21 -6.32
N GLY A 259 19.25 -17.11 -6.65
CA GLY A 259 17.81 -16.97 -6.45
C GLY A 259 17.42 -16.54 -5.05
N LEU A 260 18.06 -15.50 -4.52
CA LEU A 260 17.71 -14.89 -3.23
C LEU A 260 16.23 -14.46 -3.21
N GLN A 261 15.44 -15.05 -2.30
CA GLN A 261 14.06 -14.63 -2.05
C GLN A 261 13.81 -14.40 -0.55
N GLY A 262 13.12 -13.31 -0.24
CA GLY A 262 12.61 -13.02 1.11
C GLY A 262 13.65 -12.60 2.15
N LEU A 263 14.92 -12.39 1.76
CA LEU A 263 15.92 -11.83 2.68
C LEU A 263 15.63 -10.33 2.90
N ARG A 264 15.64 -9.91 4.16
CA ARG A 264 15.50 -8.51 4.55
C ARG A 264 16.74 -8.01 5.27
N CYS A 265 16.91 -6.70 5.34
CA CYS A 265 17.98 -6.07 6.12
C CYS A 265 17.53 -4.78 6.81
N SER A 266 18.40 -4.29 7.69
CA SER A 266 18.25 -2.96 8.28
C SER A 266 18.48 -1.86 7.26
N ALA A 267 17.84 -0.72 7.44
CA ALA A 267 18.19 0.52 6.76
C ALA A 267 19.47 1.18 7.32
N SER A 268 20.25 0.49 8.15
CA SER A 268 21.46 1.04 8.79
C SER A 268 22.54 1.51 7.81
N PHE A 269 22.48 1.06 6.55
CA PHE A 269 23.38 1.48 5.49
C PHE A 269 23.09 2.91 4.98
N THR A 270 21.89 3.45 5.25
CA THR A 270 21.48 4.82 4.90
C THR A 270 21.07 5.66 6.12
N ASP A 271 20.59 5.02 7.18
CA ASP A 271 20.21 5.64 8.45
C ASP A 271 20.90 4.90 9.60
N PRO A 272 22.03 5.42 10.13
CA PRO A 272 22.77 4.76 11.21
C PRO A 272 21.96 4.47 12.49
N THR A 273 20.81 5.14 12.68
CA THR A 273 19.94 4.94 13.83
C THR A 273 19.02 3.72 13.66
N ALA A 274 18.87 3.20 12.44
CA ALA A 274 18.02 2.05 12.14
C ALA A 274 18.58 0.76 12.77
N LYS A 275 17.87 0.26 13.81
CA LYS A 275 18.25 -0.97 14.53
C LYS A 275 17.59 -2.23 14.01
N ARG A 276 16.42 -2.13 13.37
CA ARG A 276 15.61 -3.30 12.97
C ARG A 276 16.12 -3.88 11.65
N ARG A 277 16.32 -5.20 11.60
CA ARG A 277 16.90 -5.94 10.46
C ARG A 277 15.87 -6.40 9.41
N ASP A 278 14.66 -5.87 9.45
CA ASP A 278 13.52 -6.33 8.64
C ASP A 278 12.82 -5.20 7.86
N ARG A 279 13.41 -3.99 7.81
CA ARG A 279 12.81 -2.83 7.15
C ARG A 279 12.92 -2.92 5.63
N CYS A 280 14.11 -3.24 5.13
CA CYS A 280 14.41 -3.24 3.71
C CYS A 280 14.33 -4.65 3.13
N GLN A 281 13.70 -4.81 1.98
CA GLN A 281 13.66 -6.07 1.24
C GLN A 281 14.81 -6.13 0.25
N ILE A 282 15.54 -7.25 0.25
CA ILE A 282 16.61 -7.53 -0.69
C ILE A 282 16.05 -8.44 -1.77
N ALA A 283 16.17 -8.03 -3.03
CA ALA A 283 15.72 -8.78 -4.19
C ALA A 283 16.70 -8.61 -5.35
N THR A 284 16.55 -9.48 -6.35
CA THR A 284 17.25 -9.36 -7.63
C THR A 284 16.21 -9.11 -8.72
N THR A 285 16.45 -8.13 -9.60
CA THR A 285 15.61 -7.88 -10.76
C THR A 285 15.77 -8.97 -11.81
N ARG A 286 14.88 -8.99 -12.80
CA ARG A 286 14.87 -10.01 -13.87
C ARG A 286 16.16 -10.04 -14.69
N ASP A 287 16.87 -8.92 -14.77
CA ASP A 287 18.18 -8.77 -15.44
C ASP A 287 19.38 -9.02 -14.50
N GLY A 288 19.14 -9.56 -13.30
CA GLY A 288 20.20 -9.98 -12.38
C GLY A 288 20.76 -8.88 -11.48
N ARG A 289 20.21 -7.65 -11.50
CA ARG A 289 20.70 -6.56 -10.64
C ARG A 289 20.14 -6.67 -9.23
N LEU A 290 21.00 -6.47 -8.23
CA LEU A 290 20.57 -6.37 -6.83
C LEU A 290 19.80 -5.06 -6.60
N VAL A 291 18.66 -5.14 -5.93
CA VAL A 291 17.86 -4.01 -5.48
C VAL A 291 17.51 -4.18 -4.00
N ILE A 292 17.72 -3.13 -3.21
CA ILE A 292 17.28 -3.06 -1.82
C ILE A 292 16.13 -2.05 -1.72
N THR A 293 14.93 -2.53 -1.42
CA THR A 293 13.73 -1.69 -1.31
C THR A 293 13.48 -1.30 0.15
N ASP A 294 13.57 -0.01 0.47
CA ASP A 294 13.12 0.54 1.74
C ASP A 294 11.63 0.89 1.68
N HIS A 295 10.79 0.02 2.26
CA HIS A 295 9.34 0.19 2.26
C HIS A 295 8.83 1.31 3.18
N ASP A 296 9.66 1.80 4.11
CA ASP A 296 9.30 2.92 5.01
C ASP A 296 9.67 4.26 4.36
N GLY A 297 10.86 4.32 3.74
CA GLY A 297 11.36 5.50 3.02
C GLY A 297 10.83 5.65 1.59
N THR A 298 10.21 4.60 1.03
CA THR A 298 9.75 4.55 -0.37
C THR A 298 10.88 4.71 -1.40
N VAL A 299 12.08 4.24 -1.04
CA VAL A 299 13.33 4.37 -1.81
C VAL A 299 13.78 2.98 -2.29
N LYS A 300 14.29 2.91 -3.52
CA LYS A 300 14.98 1.72 -4.03
C LYS A 300 16.46 2.04 -4.18
N HIS A 301 17.29 1.29 -3.48
CA HIS A 301 18.74 1.43 -3.51
C HIS A 301 19.34 0.41 -4.46
N VAL A 302 20.25 0.88 -5.30
CA VAL A 302 20.98 0.04 -6.25
C VAL A 302 22.47 0.36 -6.24
N ALA A 303 23.25 -0.57 -6.77
CA ALA A 303 24.68 -0.38 -6.99
C ALA A 303 24.94 0.98 -7.66
N LYS A 304 25.84 1.76 -7.05
CA LYS A 304 26.40 2.93 -7.69
C LYS A 304 27.09 2.46 -8.98
N PRO A 305 26.80 3.07 -10.15
CA PRO A 305 27.50 2.72 -11.38
C PRO A 305 29.00 2.84 -11.15
N ASP A 306 29.76 1.86 -11.63
CA ASP A 306 31.21 1.97 -11.67
C ASP A 306 31.58 3.03 -12.71
N THR A 307 31.85 4.25 -12.24
CA THR A 307 32.26 5.36 -13.09
C THR A 307 33.70 5.21 -13.60
N SER A 308 34.49 4.26 -13.10
CA SER A 308 35.85 4.00 -13.59
C SER A 308 35.88 3.51 -15.05
N LEU A 309 34.76 2.89 -15.50
CA LEU A 309 34.54 2.53 -16.90
C LEU A 309 34.25 3.75 -17.78
N MET A 310 33.60 4.79 -17.25
CA MET A 310 33.32 6.04 -17.97
C MET A 310 34.54 6.97 -17.99
N GLU A 311 35.33 7.00 -16.92
CA GLU A 311 36.57 7.79 -16.83
C GLU A 311 37.66 7.32 -17.81
N ASN A 312 37.57 6.08 -18.29
CA ASN A 312 38.50 5.50 -19.26
C ASN A 312 37.99 5.46 -20.71
N ILE A 313 36.81 6.02 -21.01
CA ILE A 313 36.30 6.08 -22.38
C ILE A 313 37.25 6.86 -23.30
N PRO A 314 37.80 8.03 -22.91
CA PRO A 314 38.75 8.75 -23.75
C PRO A 314 40.04 7.95 -24.01
N ALA A 315 40.57 7.27 -22.99
CA ALA A 315 41.79 6.47 -23.11
C ALA A 315 41.58 5.19 -23.94
N LYS A 316 40.42 4.53 -23.81
CA LYS A 316 40.06 3.36 -24.63
C LYS A 316 39.71 3.74 -26.05
N LEU A 317 39.04 4.87 -26.29
CA LEU A 317 38.80 5.40 -27.63
C LEU A 317 40.12 5.78 -28.31
N ALA A 318 41.03 6.47 -27.62
CA ALA A 318 42.35 6.78 -28.16
C ALA A 318 43.13 5.50 -28.56
N ARG A 319 43.07 4.46 -27.72
CA ARG A 319 43.71 3.18 -28.01
C ARG A 319 43.02 2.39 -29.12
N LEU A 320 41.71 2.55 -29.28
CA LEU A 320 40.96 1.98 -30.40
C LEU A 320 41.36 2.68 -31.71
N PHE A 321 41.37 4.01 -31.72
CA PHE A 321 41.83 4.85 -32.84
C PHE A 321 43.27 4.53 -33.27
N GLU A 322 44.19 4.30 -32.33
CA GLU A 322 45.57 3.89 -32.63
C GLU A 322 45.65 2.51 -33.32
N VAL A 323 44.71 1.60 -33.01
CA VAL A 323 44.70 0.24 -33.55
C VAL A 323 43.89 0.15 -34.85
N THR A 324 42.85 0.96 -35.01
CA THR A 324 41.93 0.92 -36.17
C THR A 324 42.21 1.97 -37.23
N GLY A 325 42.99 3.02 -36.93
CA GLY A 325 43.30 4.10 -37.87
C GLY A 325 42.09 4.91 -38.35
N GLN A 326 40.94 4.77 -37.68
CA GLN A 326 39.70 5.51 -37.88
C GLN A 326 39.07 5.86 -36.55
#